data_AF-A0A1F6LV00-F1
#
_entry.id   AF-A0A1F6LV00-F1
#
_cell.length_a   1.000
_cell.length_b   1.000
_cell.length_c   1.000
_cell.angle_alpha   90.00
_cell.angle_beta   90.00
_cell.angle_gamma   90.00
#
_symmetry.space_group_name_H-M   'P 1'
#
loop_
_entity.id
_entity.type
_entity.pdbx_description
1 polymer ?
#
loop_
_entity_poly.entity_id
_entity_poly.type
_entity_poly.pdbx_seq_one_letter_code
_entity_poly.pdbx_strand_id
1 'polypeptide(L)'
;MNYIGFLVTAFGLYAAMTLEHLPLHIFYAPSAICLILFMGLGGTLVSYRWAEIRRAVSACFDRATPRPKEDWLTYSRIFSLLSNYTFAAGWMGVILGTIHVLGSVEEVDGDIGKLAAGLALAFLCPLIGTLISKFLFDPMRNFSERKALDTGPASAPVEQAAAPAPTPNLLFRIVLFSASALVLLAIAVMVSWKVGSMQAEHRRDRAATNPDTAPVIHRDRTTILDTFLLGTKQKPGLDISIRDQGKIHRLRCTVYLGYSRDYNRSGSGFFEELRSRTPMLREIVIRVLGNKTADELQPQHLDAIEDELLSRINEVLNHGTVVDIMFSEYVVD
;
A
#
# COMPACT_ATOMS: atom_id res chain seq x y z
N MET A 1 -35.50 3.81 -9.52
CA MET A 1 -34.14 3.98 -10.06
C MET A 1 -34.15 3.74 -11.58
N ASN A 2 -33.50 4.60 -12.36
CA ASN A 2 -33.31 4.37 -13.79
C ASN A 2 -32.09 3.46 -14.00
N TYR A 3 -32.33 2.15 -14.06
CA TYR A 3 -31.26 1.15 -14.20
C TYR A 3 -30.46 1.33 -15.49
N ILE A 4 -31.08 1.83 -16.55
CA ILE A 4 -30.42 2.09 -17.83
C ILE A 4 -29.32 3.13 -17.66
N GLY A 5 -29.62 4.26 -16.98
CA GLY A 5 -28.63 5.30 -16.74
C GLY A 5 -27.42 4.79 -15.95
N PHE A 6 -27.67 4.01 -14.89
CA PHE A 6 -26.60 3.39 -14.10
C PHE A 6 -25.74 2.42 -14.93
N LEU A 7 -26.36 1.56 -15.74
CA LEU A 7 -25.64 0.63 -16.62
C LEU A 7 -24.82 1.34 -17.68
N VAL A 8 -25.35 2.41 -18.28
CA VAL A 8 -24.64 3.22 -19.28
C VAL A 8 -23.42 3.89 -18.65
N THR A 9 -23.54 4.45 -17.44
CA THR A 9 -22.38 5.00 -16.74
C THR A 9 -21.36 3.92 -16.39
N ALA A 10 -21.79 2.80 -15.81
CA ALA A 10 -20.89 1.71 -15.44
C ALA A 10 -20.14 1.16 -16.67
N PHE A 11 -20.84 1.01 -17.79
CA PHE A 11 -20.25 0.61 -19.06
C PHE A 11 -19.28 1.67 -19.61
N GLY A 12 -19.62 2.96 -19.54
CA GLY A 12 -18.73 4.05 -19.95
C GLY A 12 -17.43 4.08 -19.15
N LEU A 13 -17.51 3.89 -17.83
CA LEU A 13 -16.34 3.79 -16.96
C LEU A 13 -15.50 2.56 -17.31
N TYR A 14 -16.13 1.40 -17.48
CA TYR A 14 -15.46 0.16 -17.88
C TYR A 14 -14.75 0.32 -19.25
N ALA A 15 -15.43 0.88 -20.25
CA ALA A 15 -14.88 1.10 -21.57
C ALA A 15 -13.67 2.04 -21.53
N ALA A 16 -13.77 3.17 -20.81
CA ALA A 16 -12.66 4.10 -20.63
C ALA A 16 -11.43 3.40 -20.02
N MET A 17 -11.63 2.55 -19.00
CA MET A 17 -10.53 1.78 -18.42
C MET A 17 -9.91 0.78 -19.38
N THR A 18 -10.72 0.06 -20.15
CA THR A 18 -10.21 -0.92 -21.12
C THR A 18 -9.42 -0.27 -22.25
N LEU A 19 -9.81 0.93 -22.68
CA LEU A 19 -9.11 1.69 -23.71
C LEU A 19 -7.74 2.18 -23.22
N GLU A 20 -7.60 2.50 -21.93
CA GLU A 20 -6.35 2.90 -21.30
C GLU A 20 -5.51 1.70 -20.82
N HIS A 21 -5.92 0.46 -21.12
CA HIS A 21 -5.29 -0.78 -20.65
C HIS A 21 -5.11 -0.84 -19.12
N LEU A 22 -5.97 -0.15 -18.36
CA LEU A 22 -5.91 -0.13 -16.90
C LEU A 22 -6.58 -1.38 -16.32
N PRO A 23 -5.88 -2.15 -15.47
CA PRO A 23 -6.51 -3.31 -14.86
C PRO A 23 -7.60 -2.90 -13.87
N LEU A 24 -8.77 -3.55 -13.97
CA LEU A 24 -9.94 -3.27 -13.13
C LEU A 24 -9.69 -3.41 -11.62
N HIS A 25 -8.75 -4.28 -11.23
CA HIS A 25 -8.44 -4.49 -9.82
C HIS A 25 -7.82 -3.25 -9.16
N ILE A 26 -7.35 -2.25 -9.92
CA ILE A 26 -6.85 -0.98 -9.36
C ILE A 26 -7.96 -0.25 -8.58
N PHE A 27 -9.23 -0.40 -8.95
CA PHE A 27 -10.36 0.19 -8.21
C PHE A 27 -10.64 -0.50 -6.88
N TYR A 28 -10.07 -1.70 -6.67
CA TYR A 28 -10.22 -2.43 -5.42
C TYR A 28 -9.15 -1.99 -4.42
N ALA A 29 -9.43 -0.88 -3.73
CA ALA A 29 -8.67 -0.42 -2.57
C ALA A 29 -9.51 -0.60 -1.30
N PRO A 30 -9.34 -1.70 -0.53
CA PRO A 30 -10.16 -1.99 0.64
C PRO A 30 -10.20 -0.85 1.66
N SER A 31 -9.08 -0.16 1.85
CA SER A 31 -8.96 1.00 2.75
C SER A 31 -9.81 2.18 2.29
N ALA A 32 -9.78 2.53 0.99
CA ALA A 32 -10.59 3.60 0.41
C ALA A 32 -12.10 3.29 0.53
N ILE A 33 -12.48 2.06 0.17
CA ILE A 33 -13.87 1.60 0.25
C ILE A 33 -14.38 1.65 1.69
N CYS A 34 -13.59 1.14 2.65
CA CYS A 34 -13.93 1.21 4.06
C CYS A 34 -14.10 2.66 4.52
N LEU A 35 -13.14 3.53 4.23
CA LEU A 35 -13.19 4.93 4.64
C LEU A 35 -14.46 5.62 4.14
N ILE A 36 -14.79 5.46 2.85
CA ILE A 36 -15.95 6.11 2.24
C ILE A 36 -17.27 5.55 2.80
N LEU A 37 -17.39 4.23 2.90
CA LEU A 37 -18.62 3.59 3.39
C LEU A 37 -18.84 3.85 4.88
N PHE A 38 -17.81 3.71 5.72
CA PHE A 38 -17.95 3.94 7.16
C PHE A 38 -18.16 5.40 7.49
N MET A 39 -17.50 6.35 6.83
CA MET A 39 -17.75 7.78 7.06
C MET A 39 -19.12 8.21 6.50
N GLY A 40 -19.50 7.75 5.31
CA GLY A 40 -20.81 8.02 4.72
C GLY A 40 -21.96 7.53 5.59
N LEU A 41 -21.90 6.26 5.98
CA LEU A 41 -22.91 5.61 6.82
C LEU A 41 -22.87 6.13 8.25
N GLY A 42 -21.68 6.28 8.83
CA GLY A 42 -21.46 6.78 10.19
C GLY A 42 -21.99 8.20 10.38
N GLY A 43 -21.66 9.12 9.45
CA GLY A 43 -22.19 10.48 9.47
C GLY A 43 -23.72 10.52 9.41
N THR A 44 -24.31 9.66 8.58
CA THR A 44 -25.77 9.56 8.47
C THR A 44 -26.42 8.94 9.72
N LEU A 45 -25.76 7.97 10.35
CA LEU A 45 -26.22 7.32 11.59
C LEU A 45 -26.25 8.25 12.81
N VAL A 46 -25.47 9.33 12.78
CA VAL A 46 -25.54 10.38 13.81
C VAL A 46 -26.88 11.13 13.72
N SER A 47 -27.39 11.35 12.51
CA SER A 47 -28.64 12.10 12.28
C SER A 47 -29.89 11.22 12.25
N TYR A 48 -29.79 9.97 11.83
CA TYR A 48 -30.93 9.07 11.63
C TYR A 48 -30.71 7.71 12.28
N ARG A 49 -31.81 7.08 12.70
CA ARG A 49 -31.75 5.73 13.27
C ARG A 49 -31.50 4.71 12.15
N TRP A 50 -30.76 3.64 12.44
CA TRP A 50 -30.52 2.54 11.48
C TRP A 50 -31.81 2.00 10.84
N ALA A 51 -32.90 1.91 11.61
CA ALA A 51 -34.20 1.48 11.11
C ALA A 51 -34.81 2.42 10.06
N GLU A 52 -34.52 3.73 10.12
CA GLU A 52 -34.97 4.71 9.11
C GLU A 52 -34.14 4.60 7.84
N ILE A 53 -32.82 4.47 7.97
CA ILE A 53 -31.93 4.26 6.83
C ILE A 53 -32.30 2.97 6.09
N ARG A 54 -32.49 1.86 6.82
CA ARG A 54 -32.93 0.58 6.23
C ARG A 54 -34.30 0.71 5.55
N ARG A 55 -35.26 1.42 6.17
CA ARG A 55 -36.57 1.68 5.56
C ARG A 55 -36.46 2.50 4.29
N ALA A 56 -35.62 3.54 4.27
CA ALA A 56 -35.36 4.37 3.09
C ALA A 56 -34.75 3.54 1.94
N VAL A 57 -33.71 2.74 2.23
CA VAL A 57 -33.10 1.84 1.24
C VAL A 57 -34.12 0.84 0.70
N SER A 58 -34.90 0.19 1.58
CA SER A 58 -35.93 -0.75 1.14
C SER A 58 -37.01 -0.09 0.26
N ALA A 59 -37.36 1.18 0.54
CA ALA A 59 -38.34 1.94 -0.24
C ALA A 59 -37.91 2.17 -1.68
N CYS A 60 -36.60 2.24 -1.95
CA CYS A 60 -36.09 2.39 -3.30
C CYS A 60 -36.27 1.12 -4.15
N PHE A 61 -36.35 -0.05 -3.51
CA PHE A 61 -36.51 -1.35 -4.17
C PHE A 61 -37.96 -1.84 -4.18
N ASP A 62 -38.71 -1.58 -3.12
CA ASP A 62 -40.14 -1.90 -3.03
C ASP A 62 -40.99 -0.76 -3.62
N ARG A 63 -41.30 -0.87 -4.92
CA ARG A 63 -42.14 0.10 -5.63
C ARG A 63 -43.63 -0.08 -5.36
N ALA A 64 -44.05 -1.21 -4.78
CA ALA A 64 -45.45 -1.58 -4.70
C ALA A 64 -46.14 -1.00 -3.46
N THR A 65 -45.40 -0.77 -2.37
CA THR A 65 -45.98 -0.21 -1.15
C THR A 65 -46.20 1.30 -1.26
N PRO A 66 -47.46 1.79 -1.22
CA PRO A 66 -47.72 3.22 -1.09
C PRO A 66 -47.21 3.70 0.28
N ARG A 67 -46.62 4.89 0.30
CA ARG A 67 -46.07 5.50 1.51
C ARG A 67 -46.49 6.96 1.59
N PRO A 68 -46.66 7.50 2.80
CA PRO A 68 -47.01 8.90 2.98
C PRO A 68 -45.93 9.83 2.42
N LYS A 69 -46.31 11.06 2.06
CA LYS A 69 -45.41 12.04 1.44
C LYS A 69 -44.24 12.41 2.35
N GLU A 70 -44.49 12.49 3.65
CA GLU A 70 -43.52 12.83 4.69
C GLU A 70 -42.38 11.82 4.76
N ASP A 71 -42.70 10.54 4.53
CA ASP A 71 -41.71 9.46 4.48
C ASP A 71 -40.77 9.65 3.28
N TRP A 72 -41.30 9.94 2.10
CA TRP A 72 -40.49 10.18 0.90
C TRP A 72 -39.57 11.40 1.05
N LEU A 73 -40.05 12.47 1.68
CA LEU A 73 -39.23 13.64 2.00
C LEU A 73 -38.12 13.29 3.00
N THR A 74 -38.42 12.47 4.00
CA THR A 74 -37.43 11.96 4.96
C THR A 74 -36.38 11.10 4.27
N TYR A 75 -36.79 10.20 3.38
CA TYR A 75 -35.87 9.34 2.62
C TYR A 75 -34.97 10.16 1.69
N SER A 76 -35.50 11.19 1.02
CA SER A 76 -34.68 12.13 0.24
C SER A 76 -33.59 12.75 1.09
N ARG A 77 -33.93 13.27 2.28
CA ARG A 77 -32.95 13.87 3.20
C ARG A 77 -31.86 12.89 3.63
N ILE A 78 -32.24 11.64 3.93
CA ILE A 78 -31.29 10.56 4.26
C ILE A 78 -30.30 10.34 3.11
N PHE A 79 -30.79 10.18 1.87
CA PHE A 79 -29.91 9.98 0.71
C PHE A 79 -29.06 11.21 0.38
N SER A 80 -29.57 12.41 0.60
CA SER A 80 -28.82 13.65 0.46
C SER A 80 -27.63 13.69 1.42
N LEU A 81 -27.83 13.31 2.69
CA LEU A 81 -26.75 13.21 3.67
C LEU A 81 -25.75 12.10 3.35
N LEU A 82 -26.21 10.92 2.96
CA LEU A 82 -25.33 9.84 2.50
C LEU A 82 -24.44 10.29 1.33
N SER A 83 -25.03 10.97 0.36
CA SER A 83 -24.30 11.54 -0.79
C SER A 83 -23.25 12.56 -0.35
N ASN A 84 -23.63 13.53 0.48
CA ASN A 84 -22.71 14.56 0.95
C ASN A 84 -21.57 13.99 1.80
N TYR A 85 -21.86 13.06 2.71
CA TYR A 85 -20.82 12.45 3.56
C TYR A 85 -19.91 11.52 2.78
N THR A 86 -20.41 10.75 1.80
CA THR A 86 -19.53 9.93 0.94
C THR A 86 -18.64 10.77 0.04
N PHE A 87 -19.14 11.88 -0.49
CA PHE A 87 -18.32 12.83 -1.23
C PHE A 87 -17.25 13.48 -0.34
N ALA A 88 -17.62 13.94 0.86
CA ALA A 88 -16.67 14.50 1.82
C ALA A 88 -15.63 13.48 2.28
N ALA A 89 -16.02 12.23 2.50
CA ALA A 89 -15.10 11.13 2.84
C ALA A 89 -14.07 10.89 1.73
N GLY A 90 -14.48 11.01 0.46
CA GLY A 90 -13.55 10.98 -0.67
C GLY A 90 -12.43 12.00 -0.54
N TRP A 91 -12.76 13.25 -0.19
CA TRP A 91 -11.77 14.31 0.05
C TRP A 91 -10.91 14.08 1.30
N MET A 92 -11.47 13.50 2.37
CA MET A 92 -10.67 13.10 3.53
C MET A 92 -9.62 12.05 3.17
N GLY A 93 -9.96 11.12 2.26
CA GLY A 93 -9.00 10.15 1.73
C GLY A 93 -7.86 10.80 0.94
N VAL A 94 -8.11 11.91 0.23
CA VAL A 94 -7.04 12.71 -0.43
C VAL A 94 -6.04 13.21 0.60
N ILE A 95 -6.54 13.80 1.69
CA ILE A 95 -5.71 14.35 2.76
C ILE A 95 -4.86 13.25 3.39
N LEU A 96 -5.48 12.12 3.76
CA LEU A 96 -4.77 10.99 4.37
C LEU A 96 -3.74 10.36 3.41
N GLY A 97 -4.09 10.18 2.14
CA GLY A 97 -3.16 9.68 1.12
C GLY A 97 -1.96 10.59 0.93
N THR A 98 -2.19 11.91 0.92
CA THR A 98 -1.12 12.92 0.80
C THR A 98 -0.20 12.91 2.03
N ILE A 99 -0.76 12.83 3.24
CA ILE A 99 0.02 12.70 4.47
C ILE A 99 0.88 11.43 4.42
N HIS A 100 0.33 10.32 3.96
CA HIS A 100 1.07 9.07 3.83
C HIS A 100 2.23 9.16 2.82
N VAL A 101 1.99 9.84 1.69
CA VAL A 101 3.03 10.14 0.68
C VAL A 101 4.14 10.98 1.29
N LEU A 102 3.81 12.10 1.94
CA LEU A 102 4.81 13.00 2.54
C LEU A 102 5.64 12.29 3.61
N GLY A 103 4.99 11.52 4.50
CA GLY A 103 5.71 10.75 5.52
C GLY A 103 6.62 9.66 4.95
N SER A 104 6.33 9.15 3.75
CA SER A 104 7.17 8.14 3.09
C SER A 104 8.36 8.74 2.35
N VAL A 105 8.30 10.02 1.95
CA VAL A 105 9.40 10.72 1.27
C VAL A 105 10.52 11.10 2.24
N GLU A 106 10.20 11.29 3.53
CA GLU A 106 11.18 11.63 4.56
C GLU A 106 12.03 10.43 5.03
N GLU A 107 11.57 9.20 4.80
CA GLU A 107 12.37 8.00 5.07
C GLU A 107 13.52 7.89 4.06
N VAL A 108 14.77 7.89 4.56
CA VAL A 108 16.02 7.94 3.77
C VAL A 108 16.19 6.80 2.75
N ASP A 109 15.41 5.71 2.89
CA ASP A 109 15.38 4.56 1.97
C ASP A 109 14.02 4.39 1.24
N GLY A 110 13.28 5.49 1.08
CA GLY A 110 11.93 5.60 0.51
C GLY A 110 11.39 4.35 -0.19
N ASP A 111 10.60 3.55 0.54
CA ASP A 111 9.93 2.39 -0.04
C ASP A 111 8.91 2.88 -1.07
N ILE A 112 9.27 2.77 -2.35
CA ILE A 112 8.44 3.16 -3.50
C ILE A 112 7.03 2.55 -3.40
N GLY A 113 6.89 1.38 -2.76
CA GLY A 113 5.61 0.75 -2.51
C GLY A 113 4.70 1.57 -1.58
N LYS A 114 5.24 2.17 -0.52
CA LYS A 114 4.47 3.04 0.39
C LYS A 114 4.05 4.34 -0.30
N LEU A 115 4.96 4.92 -1.10
CA LEU A 115 4.67 6.10 -1.90
C LEU A 115 3.51 5.83 -2.87
N ALA A 116 3.59 4.72 -3.62
CA ALA A 116 2.56 4.31 -4.56
C ALA A 116 1.22 4.04 -3.85
N ALA A 117 1.24 3.40 -2.67
CA ALA A 117 0.04 3.14 -1.88
C ALA A 117 -0.64 4.44 -1.39
N GLY A 118 0.15 5.40 -0.89
CA GLY A 118 -0.36 6.71 -0.48
C GLY A 118 -0.97 7.50 -1.63
N LEU A 119 -0.30 7.48 -2.79
CA LEU A 119 -0.78 8.13 -4.01
C LEU A 119 -2.06 7.48 -4.52
N ALA A 120 -2.11 6.14 -4.56
CA ALA A 120 -3.31 5.40 -4.94
C ALA A 120 -4.49 5.73 -4.01
N LEU A 121 -4.28 5.79 -2.69
CA LEU A 121 -5.32 6.20 -1.75
C LEU A 121 -5.82 7.62 -2.03
N ALA A 122 -4.90 8.54 -2.33
CA ALA A 122 -5.23 9.93 -2.61
C ALA A 122 -6.09 10.11 -3.86
N PHE A 123 -5.90 9.29 -4.90
CA PHE A 123 -6.69 9.37 -6.13
C PHE A 123 -7.96 8.51 -6.11
N LEU A 124 -7.89 7.31 -5.53
CA LEU A 124 -9.03 6.39 -5.52
C LEU A 124 -10.14 6.84 -4.58
N CYS A 125 -9.80 7.44 -3.43
CA CYS A 125 -10.82 7.93 -2.49
C CYS A 125 -11.78 8.97 -3.10
N PRO A 126 -11.32 10.09 -3.68
CA PRO A 126 -12.23 11.09 -4.26
C PRO A 126 -12.99 10.53 -5.46
N LEU A 127 -12.37 9.63 -6.24
CA LEU A 127 -13.02 8.96 -7.36
C LEU A 127 -14.17 8.07 -6.90
N ILE A 128 -13.91 7.13 -5.98
CA ILE A 128 -14.93 6.22 -5.43
C ILE A 128 -16.00 7.02 -4.67
N GLY A 129 -15.61 8.03 -3.89
CA GLY A 129 -16.53 8.88 -3.13
C GLY A 129 -17.48 9.66 -4.04
N THR A 130 -16.95 10.23 -5.12
CA THR A 130 -17.76 10.91 -6.15
C THR A 130 -18.65 9.92 -6.88
N LEU A 131 -18.13 8.74 -7.23
CA LEU A 131 -18.92 7.73 -7.94
C LEU A 131 -20.12 7.27 -7.09
N ILE A 132 -19.90 6.94 -5.82
CA ILE A 132 -20.97 6.51 -4.90
C ILE A 132 -21.95 7.66 -4.67
N SER A 133 -21.48 8.87 -4.39
CA SER A 133 -22.34 10.05 -4.19
C SER A 133 -23.23 10.31 -5.41
N LYS A 134 -22.63 10.44 -6.59
CA LYS A 134 -23.32 10.89 -7.81
C LYS A 134 -24.10 9.81 -8.54
N PHE A 135 -23.63 8.56 -8.52
CA PHE A 135 -24.28 7.48 -9.27
C PHE A 135 -25.14 6.56 -8.42
N LEU A 136 -24.97 6.54 -7.10
CA LEU A 136 -25.80 5.73 -6.21
C LEU A 136 -26.80 6.59 -5.41
N PHE A 137 -26.32 7.56 -4.63
CA PHE A 137 -27.17 8.25 -3.66
C PHE A 137 -27.96 9.42 -4.25
N ASP A 138 -27.38 10.26 -5.11
CA ASP A 138 -28.11 11.35 -5.78
C ASP A 138 -29.33 10.84 -6.59
N PRO A 139 -29.23 9.73 -7.36
CA PRO A 139 -30.39 9.14 -8.03
C PRO A 139 -31.47 8.63 -7.08
N MET A 140 -31.09 8.05 -5.93
CA MET A 140 -32.03 7.60 -4.89
C MET A 140 -32.74 8.77 -4.21
N ARG A 141 -32.00 9.87 -3.96
CA ARG A 141 -32.56 11.14 -3.47
C ARG A 141 -33.60 11.68 -4.44
N ASN A 142 -33.21 11.88 -5.70
CA ASN A 142 -34.09 12.44 -6.73
C ASN A 142 -35.32 11.54 -6.98
N PHE A 143 -35.16 10.22 -6.87
CA PHE A 143 -36.28 9.27 -6.93
C PHE A 143 -37.28 9.50 -5.79
N SER A 144 -36.78 9.64 -4.56
CA SER A 144 -37.62 9.88 -3.37
C SER A 144 -38.34 11.23 -3.46
N GLU A 145 -37.67 12.27 -3.96
CA GLU A 145 -38.30 13.59 -4.19
C GLU A 145 -39.43 13.54 -5.21
N ARG A 146 -39.23 12.84 -6.34
CA ARG A 146 -40.27 12.66 -7.35
C ARG A 146 -41.48 11.93 -6.77
N LYS A 147 -41.26 10.87 -6.00
CA LYS A 147 -42.35 10.15 -5.33
C LYS A 147 -43.09 11.02 -4.32
N ALA A 148 -42.38 11.88 -3.58
CA ALA A 148 -43.03 12.84 -2.69
C ALA A 148 -43.94 13.82 -3.45
N LEU A 149 -43.55 14.27 -4.65
CA LEU A 149 -44.36 15.14 -5.50
C LEU A 149 -45.59 14.40 -6.05
N ASP A 150 -45.42 13.15 -6.50
CA ASP A 150 -46.49 12.33 -7.08
C ASP A 150 -47.57 11.94 -6.06
N THR A 151 -47.24 11.89 -4.76
CA THR A 151 -48.17 11.48 -3.69
C THR A 151 -49.25 12.55 -3.39
N GLY A 152 -49.28 13.66 -4.12
CA GLY A 152 -50.31 14.70 -4.01
C GLY A 152 -50.05 15.74 -2.91
N PRO A 153 -51.00 16.67 -2.67
CA PRO A 153 -50.92 17.56 -1.52
C PRO A 153 -50.86 16.72 -0.25
N ALA A 154 -49.96 17.07 0.67
CA ALA A 154 -49.92 16.43 1.98
C ALA A 154 -51.34 16.50 2.54
N SER A 155 -51.93 15.35 2.89
CA SER A 155 -53.08 15.34 3.79
C SER A 155 -52.75 16.28 4.94
N ALA A 156 -53.67 17.20 5.25
CA ALA A 156 -53.51 18.31 6.20
C ALA A 156 -52.51 17.94 7.31
N PRO A 157 -51.52 18.81 7.59
CA PRO A 157 -50.36 18.48 8.41
C PRO A 157 -50.84 17.69 9.60
N VAL A 158 -50.57 16.38 9.60
CA VAL A 158 -50.67 15.59 10.81
C VAL A 158 -49.76 16.34 11.74
N GLU A 159 -50.38 17.05 12.68
CA GLU A 159 -49.77 17.92 13.67
C GLU A 159 -48.40 17.36 13.96
N GLN A 160 -47.38 18.04 13.43
CA GLN A 160 -46.00 17.58 13.49
C GLN A 160 -45.76 17.35 14.97
N ALA A 161 -45.82 16.08 15.39
CA ALA A 161 -45.50 15.69 16.74
C ALA A 161 -44.14 16.30 16.97
N ALA A 162 -44.12 17.31 17.85
CA ALA A 162 -43.00 18.21 18.06
C ALA A 162 -41.71 17.40 17.97
N ALA A 163 -40.78 17.85 17.13
CA ALA A 163 -39.49 17.20 16.91
C ALA A 163 -39.07 16.57 18.24
N PRO A 164 -38.99 15.22 18.32
CA PRO A 164 -38.96 14.53 19.60
C PRO A 164 -37.89 15.19 20.44
N ALA A 165 -38.29 15.75 21.58
CA ALA A 165 -37.39 16.45 22.49
C ALA A 165 -36.11 15.61 22.59
N PRO A 166 -34.92 16.22 22.45
CA PRO A 166 -33.66 15.48 22.35
C PRO A 166 -33.64 14.49 23.50
N THR A 167 -33.85 13.20 23.19
CA THR A 167 -33.97 12.20 24.23
C THR A 167 -32.64 12.26 24.99
N PRO A 168 -32.62 12.31 26.33
CA PRO A 168 -31.39 12.46 27.12
C PRO A 168 -30.36 11.33 26.87
N ASN A 169 -30.70 10.36 26.04
CA ASN A 169 -29.86 9.30 25.53
C ASN A 169 -28.95 9.71 24.36
N LEU A 170 -28.96 10.97 23.89
CA LEU A 170 -28.06 11.41 22.82
C LEU A 170 -26.59 11.30 23.25
N LEU A 171 -26.29 11.69 24.49
CA LEU A 171 -24.95 11.58 25.08
C LEU A 171 -24.57 10.11 25.27
N PHE A 172 -25.50 9.27 25.75
CA PHE A 172 -25.31 7.83 25.85
C PHE A 172 -25.06 7.15 24.50
N ARG A 173 -25.78 7.56 23.44
CA ARG A 173 -25.58 7.04 22.08
C ARG A 173 -24.23 7.47 21.51
N ILE A 174 -23.81 8.72 21.70
CA ILE A 174 -22.49 9.19 21.28
C ILE A 174 -21.39 8.38 21.98
N VAL A 175 -21.52 8.15 23.29
CA VAL A 175 -20.58 7.32 24.07
C VAL A 175 -20.59 5.86 23.60
N LEU A 176 -21.76 5.31 23.30
CA LEU A 176 -21.88 3.93 22.81
C LEU A 176 -21.26 3.78 21.40
N PHE A 177 -21.51 4.75 20.51
CA PHE A 177 -20.93 4.77 19.17
C PHE A 177 -19.41 4.95 19.23
N SER A 178 -18.90 5.86 20.05
CA SER A 178 -17.44 6.05 20.21
C SER A 178 -16.77 4.80 20.80
N ALA A 179 -17.40 4.15 21.80
CA ALA A 179 -16.92 2.89 22.33
C ALA A 179 -16.91 1.76 21.27
N SER A 180 -17.99 1.63 20.49
CA SER A 180 -18.06 0.63 19.42
C SER A 180 -17.05 0.89 18.29
N ALA A 181 -16.78 2.15 17.94
CA ALA A 181 -15.76 2.53 16.97
C ALA A 181 -14.35 2.18 17.46
N LEU A 182 -14.07 2.40 18.75
CA LEU A 182 -12.81 1.99 19.40
C LEU A 182 -12.61 0.47 19.37
N VAL A 183 -13.67 -0.30 19.64
CA VAL A 183 -13.63 -1.77 19.56
C VAL A 183 -13.37 -2.25 18.13
N LEU A 184 -14.03 -1.65 17.13
CA LEU A 184 -13.79 -1.99 15.72
C LEU A 184 -12.36 -1.65 15.28
N LEU A 185 -11.83 -0.51 15.74
CA LEU A 185 -10.43 -0.13 15.49
C LEU A 185 -9.47 -1.17 16.10
N ALA A 186 -9.71 -1.60 17.34
CA ALA A 186 -8.91 -2.62 18.01
C ALA A 186 -8.95 -3.97 17.27
N ILE A 187 -10.13 -4.39 16.80
CA ILE A 187 -10.29 -5.60 15.98
C ILE A 187 -9.50 -5.48 14.68
N ALA A 188 -9.55 -4.33 13.98
CA ALA A 188 -8.82 -4.13 12.74
C ALA A 188 -7.29 -4.20 12.93
N VAL A 189 -6.79 -3.64 14.03
CA VAL A 189 -5.37 -3.76 14.43
C VAL A 189 -5.02 -5.22 14.72
N MET A 190 -5.87 -5.93 15.46
CA MET A 190 -5.65 -7.35 15.80
C MET A 190 -5.66 -8.25 14.56
N VAL A 191 -6.57 -8.03 13.61
CA VAL A 191 -6.64 -8.77 12.35
C VAL A 191 -5.41 -8.49 11.50
N SER A 192 -4.98 -7.23 11.37
CA SER A 192 -3.76 -6.88 10.64
C SER A 192 -2.53 -7.58 11.22
N TRP A 193 -2.41 -7.60 12.56
CA TRP A 193 -1.32 -8.30 13.25
C TRP A 193 -1.39 -9.82 13.04
N LYS A 194 -2.59 -10.41 13.09
CA LYS A 194 -2.79 -11.86 12.88
C LYS A 194 -2.51 -12.29 11.43
N VAL A 195 -2.89 -11.48 10.45
CA VAL A 195 -2.59 -11.75 9.03
C VAL A 195 -1.09 -11.63 8.77
N GLY A 196 -0.43 -10.61 9.32
CA GLY A 196 1.03 -10.46 9.21
C GLY A 196 1.80 -11.63 9.84
N SER A 197 1.35 -12.12 10.99
CA SER A 197 1.96 -13.28 11.65
C SER A 197 1.71 -14.60 10.90
N MET A 198 0.50 -14.83 10.37
CA MET A 198 0.21 -16.02 9.54
C MET A 198 1.05 -16.07 8.26
N GLN A 199 1.29 -14.92 7.61
CA GLN A 199 2.17 -14.86 6.45
C GLN A 199 3.63 -15.16 6.81
N ALA A 200 4.08 -14.77 7.99
CA ALA A 200 5.42 -15.09 8.48
C ALA A 200 5.58 -16.59 8.78
N GLU A 201 4.54 -17.24 9.32
CA GLU A 201 4.53 -18.66 9.64
C GLU A 201 4.53 -19.54 8.39
N HIS A 202 3.70 -19.24 7.37
CA HIS A 202 3.73 -19.93 6.08
C HIS A 202 5.07 -19.82 5.34
N ARG A 203 5.82 -18.73 5.53
CA ARG A 203 7.18 -18.60 4.98
C ARG A 203 8.16 -19.52 5.69
N ARG A 204 8.04 -19.70 7.01
CA ARG A 204 8.86 -20.63 7.79
C ARG A 204 8.58 -22.08 7.44
N ASP A 205 7.30 -22.46 7.32
CA ASP A 205 6.92 -23.83 6.99
C ASP A 205 7.39 -24.25 5.60
N ARG A 206 7.28 -23.34 4.61
CA ARG A 206 7.82 -23.59 3.26
C ARG A 206 9.34 -23.76 3.25
N ALA A 207 10.07 -23.03 4.09
CA ALA A 207 11.51 -23.19 4.23
C ALA A 207 11.89 -24.51 4.95
N ALA A 208 11.03 -25.03 5.83
CA ALA A 208 11.28 -26.26 6.58
C ALA A 208 10.94 -27.55 5.79
N THR A 209 9.95 -27.52 4.90
CA THR A 209 9.51 -28.72 4.16
C THR A 209 10.36 -29.12 2.96
N ASN A 210 11.41 -28.37 2.60
CA ASN A 210 12.20 -28.67 1.40
C ASN A 210 13.72 -28.42 1.62
N PRO A 211 14.41 -29.29 2.39
CA PRO A 211 15.83 -29.15 2.71
C PRO A 211 16.78 -29.39 1.52
N ASP A 212 16.31 -30.04 0.44
CA ASP A 212 17.10 -30.30 -0.78
C ASP A 212 16.96 -29.22 -1.87
N THR A 213 16.15 -28.19 -1.63
CA THR A 213 16.30 -26.91 -2.33
C THR A 213 17.26 -26.02 -1.56
N ALA A 214 18.52 -26.44 -1.44
CA ALA A 214 19.57 -25.43 -1.43
C ALA A 214 19.37 -24.65 -2.74
N PRO A 215 19.10 -23.34 -2.68
CA PRO A 215 18.83 -22.58 -3.89
C PRO A 215 20.07 -22.70 -4.76
N VAL A 216 19.95 -23.40 -5.88
CA VAL A 216 20.78 -23.07 -7.03
C VAL A 216 20.45 -21.62 -7.29
N ILE A 217 21.34 -20.72 -6.88
CA ILE A 217 21.21 -19.28 -7.06
C ILE A 217 21.32 -19.06 -8.57
N HIS A 218 20.23 -19.28 -9.29
CA HIS A 218 20.05 -18.67 -10.59
C HIS A 218 19.98 -17.17 -10.30
N ARG A 219 20.99 -16.42 -10.77
CA ARG A 219 21.05 -14.95 -10.77
C ARG A 219 19.79 -14.40 -11.44
N ASP A 220 18.69 -14.32 -10.71
CA ASP A 220 17.51 -13.59 -11.15
C ASP A 220 17.78 -12.12 -10.83
N ARG A 221 18.41 -11.43 -11.81
CA ARG A 221 18.75 -9.99 -11.79
C ARG A 221 17.52 -9.07 -11.58
N THR A 222 16.33 -9.63 -11.38
CA THR A 222 15.09 -8.91 -11.07
C THR A 222 14.86 -8.70 -9.57
N THR A 223 15.68 -9.31 -8.71
CA THR A 223 15.60 -9.12 -7.25
C THR A 223 16.14 -7.74 -6.87
N ILE A 224 15.36 -6.92 -6.16
CA ILE A 224 15.78 -5.59 -5.70
C ILE A 224 16.88 -5.78 -4.63
N LEU A 225 18.13 -5.51 -5.01
CA LEU A 225 19.30 -5.61 -4.14
C LEU A 225 19.53 -4.26 -3.44
N ASP A 226 19.80 -4.31 -2.14
CA ASP A 226 20.41 -3.17 -1.43
C ASP A 226 21.94 -3.37 -1.44
N THR A 227 22.70 -2.28 -1.37
CA THR A 227 24.17 -2.33 -1.50
C THR A 227 24.89 -1.90 -0.22
N PHE A 228 26.06 -2.50 0.03
CA PHE A 228 26.97 -2.14 1.11
C PHE A 228 28.32 -1.75 0.52
N LEU A 229 28.75 -0.52 0.77
CA LEU A 229 30.05 -0.02 0.30
C LEU A 229 31.19 -0.67 1.09
N LEU A 230 32.11 -1.35 0.41
CA LEU A 230 33.30 -1.97 1.00
C LEU A 230 34.44 -0.95 1.19
N GLY A 231 34.10 0.17 1.84
CA GLY A 231 34.95 1.35 1.99
C GLY A 231 34.66 2.13 3.25
N THR A 232 35.59 2.99 3.66
CA THR A 232 35.29 4.00 4.68
C THR A 232 34.87 5.29 4.00
N LYS A 233 34.10 6.14 4.68
CA LYS A 233 33.72 7.47 4.16
C LYS A 233 34.94 8.33 3.75
N GLN A 234 36.12 8.05 4.32
CA GLN A 234 37.35 8.78 4.07
C GLN A 234 38.19 8.18 2.92
N LYS A 235 38.07 6.87 2.68
CA LYS A 235 38.76 6.18 1.58
C LYS A 235 37.84 5.10 0.98
N PRO A 236 36.91 5.49 0.10
CA PRO A 236 35.94 4.57 -0.50
C PRO A 236 36.62 3.59 -1.47
N GLY A 237 37.64 4.05 -2.19
CA GLY A 237 38.39 3.23 -3.15
C GLY A 237 39.44 2.30 -2.51
N LEU A 238 39.67 1.20 -3.22
CA LEU A 238 40.78 0.27 -3.05
C LEU A 238 41.83 0.59 -4.12
N ASP A 239 43.07 0.81 -3.68
CA ASP A 239 44.23 0.94 -4.56
C ASP A 239 45.06 -0.34 -4.44
N ILE A 240 45.15 -1.11 -5.51
CA ILE A 240 45.84 -2.41 -5.54
C ILE A 240 46.98 -2.33 -6.54
N SER A 241 48.16 -2.80 -6.14
CA SER A 241 49.33 -2.89 -7.02
C SER A 241 49.50 -4.32 -7.51
N ILE A 242 49.55 -4.47 -8.82
CA ILE A 242 49.51 -5.76 -9.50
C ILE A 242 50.80 -5.88 -10.29
N ARG A 243 51.52 -6.99 -10.08
CA ARG A 243 52.81 -7.22 -10.75
C ARG A 243 52.60 -8.27 -11.82
N ASP A 244 52.68 -7.84 -13.07
CA ASP A 244 52.49 -8.71 -14.23
C ASP A 244 53.68 -8.57 -15.19
N GLN A 245 54.32 -9.68 -15.53
CA GLN A 245 55.49 -9.74 -16.44
C GLN A 245 56.59 -8.68 -16.16
N GLY A 246 56.81 -8.34 -14.90
CA GLY A 246 57.80 -7.35 -14.48
C GLY A 246 57.36 -5.88 -14.58
N LYS A 247 56.15 -5.59 -15.09
CA LYS A 247 55.50 -4.29 -15.01
C LYS A 247 54.61 -4.21 -13.77
N ILE A 248 54.47 -3.01 -13.21
CA ILE A 248 53.59 -2.74 -12.07
C ILE A 248 52.39 -1.98 -12.60
N HIS A 249 51.22 -2.60 -12.49
CA HIS A 249 49.94 -2.00 -12.78
C HIS A 249 49.26 -1.54 -11.49
N ARG A 250 48.45 -0.49 -11.57
CA ARG A 250 47.71 0.06 -10.44
C ARG A 250 46.22 -0.01 -10.73
N LEU A 251 45.53 -0.86 -9.99
CA LEU A 251 44.07 -0.96 -10.03
C LEU A 251 43.47 -0.04 -8.97
N ARG A 252 42.67 0.92 -9.40
CA ARG A 252 41.75 1.65 -8.52
C ARG A 252 40.35 1.13 -8.75
N CYS A 253 39.64 0.77 -7.69
CA CYS A 253 38.23 0.38 -7.78
C CYS A 253 37.49 0.63 -6.46
N THR A 254 36.18 0.82 -6.56
CA THR A 254 35.27 0.89 -5.43
C THR A 254 34.32 -0.30 -5.52
N VAL A 255 34.21 -1.08 -4.43
CA VAL A 255 33.45 -2.35 -4.42
C VAL A 255 32.19 -2.19 -3.58
N TYR A 256 31.06 -2.61 -4.13
CA TYR A 256 29.77 -2.68 -3.45
C TYR A 256 29.33 -4.14 -3.35
N LEU A 257 28.92 -4.56 -2.15
CA LEU A 257 28.35 -5.87 -1.91
C LEU A 257 26.82 -5.76 -1.98
N GLY A 258 26.21 -6.43 -2.94
CA GLY A 258 24.76 -6.54 -3.10
C GLY A 258 24.20 -7.67 -2.24
N TYR A 259 23.14 -7.41 -1.49
CA TYR A 259 22.47 -8.39 -0.65
C TYR A 259 20.95 -8.25 -0.75
N SER A 260 20.23 -9.30 -0.35
CA SER A 260 18.76 -9.27 -0.36
C SER A 260 18.21 -8.27 0.65
N ARG A 261 17.24 -7.45 0.23
CA ARG A 261 16.53 -6.47 1.08
C ARG A 261 15.83 -7.12 2.30
N ASP A 262 15.60 -8.43 2.27
CA ASP A 262 15.03 -9.17 3.40
C ASP A 262 15.92 -9.11 4.66
N TYR A 263 17.24 -8.98 4.50
CA TYR A 263 18.18 -8.86 5.63
C TYR A 263 18.00 -7.54 6.42
N ASN A 264 17.57 -6.46 5.75
CA ASN A 264 17.30 -5.15 6.37
C ASN A 264 16.07 -5.17 7.30
N ARG A 265 15.09 -6.04 7.03
CA ARG A 265 13.85 -6.11 7.82
C ARG A 265 13.93 -7.04 9.02
N SER A 266 14.86 -7.99 9.03
CA SER A 266 14.92 -9.05 10.05
C SER A 266 15.82 -8.73 11.26
N GLY A 267 16.37 -7.52 11.39
CA GLY A 267 17.22 -7.14 12.53
C GLY A 267 18.44 -8.07 12.70
N SER A 268 18.93 -8.63 11.59
CA SER A 268 19.92 -9.70 11.61
C SER A 268 21.33 -9.14 11.88
N GLY A 269 22.11 -9.84 12.71
CA GLY A 269 23.52 -9.55 12.98
C GLY A 269 24.43 -9.51 11.74
N PHE A 270 23.87 -9.73 10.55
CA PHE A 270 24.52 -9.60 9.26
C PHE A 270 25.20 -8.24 9.04
N PHE A 271 24.54 -7.12 9.37
CA PHE A 271 25.15 -5.80 9.17
C PHE A 271 26.26 -5.49 10.16
N GLU A 272 26.10 -5.95 11.40
CA GLU A 272 27.13 -5.85 12.42
C GLU A 272 28.34 -6.72 12.05
N GLU A 273 28.09 -7.91 11.50
CA GLU A 273 29.10 -8.80 10.94
C GLU A 273 29.80 -8.17 9.74
N LEU A 274 29.07 -7.61 8.76
CA LEU A 274 29.66 -6.92 7.61
C LEU A 274 30.55 -5.75 8.02
N ARG A 275 30.10 -4.92 8.98
CA ARG A 275 30.88 -3.79 9.49
C ARG A 275 32.11 -4.25 10.27
N SER A 276 31.95 -5.22 11.17
CA SER A 276 33.07 -5.74 11.98
C SER A 276 34.10 -6.50 11.14
N ARG A 277 33.66 -7.20 10.10
CA ARG A 277 34.52 -7.95 9.17
C ARG A 277 34.95 -7.15 7.94
N THR A 278 34.57 -5.87 7.81
CA THR A 278 34.99 -5.03 6.67
C THR A 278 36.50 -5.07 6.40
N PRO A 279 37.40 -5.02 7.41
CA PRO A 279 38.84 -5.16 7.17
C PRO A 279 39.22 -6.50 6.52
N MET A 280 38.61 -7.59 6.99
CA MET A 280 38.83 -8.95 6.47
C MET A 280 38.29 -9.09 5.04
N LEU A 281 37.09 -8.58 4.79
CA LEU A 281 36.48 -8.58 3.45
C LEU A 281 37.30 -7.77 2.44
N ARG A 282 37.84 -6.61 2.84
CA ARG A 282 38.77 -5.83 2.00
C ARG A 282 40.03 -6.61 1.66
N GLU A 283 40.60 -7.32 2.62
CA GLU A 283 41.78 -8.17 2.40
C GLU A 283 41.49 -9.32 1.42
N ILE A 284 40.30 -9.93 1.48
CA ILE A 284 39.87 -10.94 0.50
C ILE A 284 39.87 -10.33 -0.91
N VAL A 285 39.25 -9.16 -1.07
CA VAL A 285 39.19 -8.46 -2.36
C VAL A 285 40.58 -8.11 -2.87
N ILE A 286 41.45 -7.54 -2.02
CA ILE A 286 42.83 -7.19 -2.39
C ILE A 286 43.61 -8.42 -2.82
N ARG A 287 43.45 -9.54 -2.13
CA ARG A 287 44.15 -10.79 -2.44
C ARG A 287 43.68 -11.42 -3.75
N VAL A 288 42.37 -11.45 -3.99
CA VAL A 288 41.82 -12.02 -5.23
C VAL A 288 42.25 -11.16 -6.42
N LEU A 289 42.02 -9.85 -6.37
CA LEU A 289 42.35 -8.94 -7.47
C LEU A 289 43.86 -8.79 -7.66
N GLY A 290 44.63 -8.77 -6.57
CA GLY A 290 46.09 -8.65 -6.61
C GLY A 290 46.80 -9.88 -7.19
N ASN A 291 46.13 -11.03 -7.24
CA ASN A 291 46.64 -12.25 -7.84
C ASN A 291 46.25 -12.41 -9.33
N LYS A 292 45.45 -11.50 -9.89
CA LYS A 292 45.07 -11.53 -11.31
C LYS A 292 46.11 -10.82 -12.19
N THR A 293 46.19 -11.23 -13.44
CA THR A 293 47.00 -10.54 -14.47
C THR A 293 46.26 -9.31 -15.02
N ALA A 294 46.98 -8.41 -15.70
CA ALA A 294 46.35 -7.22 -16.30
C ALA A 294 45.28 -7.60 -17.35
N ASP A 295 45.48 -8.71 -18.06
CA ASP A 295 44.54 -9.23 -19.06
C ASP A 295 43.29 -9.86 -18.42
N GLU A 296 43.44 -10.49 -17.25
CA GLU A 296 42.32 -11.05 -16.47
C GLU A 296 41.47 -9.96 -15.81
N LEU A 297 42.00 -8.76 -15.64
CA LEU A 297 41.29 -7.62 -15.06
C LEU A 297 40.48 -6.82 -16.09
N GLN A 298 40.49 -7.25 -17.35
CA GLN A 298 39.66 -6.64 -18.39
C GLN A 298 38.16 -6.91 -18.14
N PRO A 299 37.26 -6.01 -18.58
CA PRO A 299 35.82 -6.14 -18.34
C PRO A 299 35.21 -7.48 -18.77
N GLN A 300 35.76 -8.11 -19.81
CA GLN A 300 35.31 -9.40 -20.33
C GLN A 300 35.49 -10.58 -19.35
N HIS A 301 36.32 -10.43 -18.32
CA HIS A 301 36.65 -11.47 -17.35
C HIS A 301 36.12 -11.15 -15.93
N LEU A 302 35.45 -10.00 -15.75
CA LEU A 302 34.95 -9.56 -14.46
C LEU A 302 33.92 -10.50 -13.85
N ASP A 303 33.05 -11.12 -14.65
CA ASP A 303 32.04 -12.07 -14.16
C ASP A 303 32.68 -13.24 -13.38
N ALA A 304 33.81 -13.78 -13.87
CA ALA A 304 34.52 -14.86 -13.21
C ALA A 304 35.20 -14.39 -11.90
N ILE A 305 35.64 -13.13 -11.86
CA ILE A 305 36.21 -12.52 -10.66
C ILE A 305 35.12 -12.25 -9.62
N GLU A 306 33.94 -11.79 -10.03
CA GLU A 306 32.78 -11.60 -9.16
C GLU A 306 32.38 -12.91 -8.51
N ASP A 307 32.31 -14.01 -9.27
CA ASP A 307 31.94 -15.33 -8.74
C ASP A 307 32.98 -15.85 -7.72
N GLU A 308 34.28 -15.68 -8.01
CA GLU A 308 35.34 -16.04 -7.06
C GLU A 308 35.25 -15.21 -5.76
N LEU A 309 35.03 -13.90 -5.89
CA LEU A 309 34.87 -13.00 -4.74
C LEU A 309 33.63 -13.34 -3.92
N LEU A 310 32.49 -13.61 -4.57
CA LEU A 310 31.26 -14.02 -3.91
C LEU A 310 31.46 -15.29 -3.09
N SER A 311 32.12 -16.29 -3.66
CA SER A 311 32.43 -17.55 -2.95
C SER A 311 33.25 -17.27 -1.69
N ARG A 312 34.38 -16.58 -1.82
CA ARG A 312 35.31 -16.32 -0.70
C ARG A 312 34.73 -15.40 0.37
N ILE A 313 33.92 -14.41 -0.03
CA ILE A 313 33.25 -13.51 0.91
C ILE A 313 32.17 -14.27 1.68
N ASN A 314 31.37 -15.10 1.02
CA ASN A 314 30.33 -15.86 1.70
C ASN A 314 30.89 -16.96 2.62
N GLU A 315 32.09 -17.50 2.35
CA GLU A 315 32.77 -18.42 3.26
C GLU A 315 33.09 -17.82 4.64
N VAL A 316 33.21 -16.50 4.74
CA VAL A 316 33.59 -15.82 5.99
C VAL A 316 32.41 -15.17 6.72
N LEU A 317 31.22 -15.20 6.13
CA LEU A 317 29.98 -14.64 6.68
C LEU A 317 29.12 -15.76 7.28
N ASN A 318 28.50 -15.51 8.44
CA ASN A 318 27.71 -16.50 9.15
C ASN A 318 26.21 -16.17 9.19
N HIS A 319 25.86 -14.88 9.16
CA HIS A 319 24.48 -14.43 9.39
C HIS A 319 23.72 -14.01 8.13
N GLY A 320 24.31 -14.20 6.95
CA GLY A 320 23.68 -13.88 5.68
C GLY A 320 24.62 -14.09 4.49
N THR A 321 24.10 -13.82 3.29
CA THR A 321 24.79 -14.07 2.03
C THR A 321 24.82 -12.82 1.17
N VAL A 322 25.99 -12.48 0.68
CA VAL A 322 26.17 -11.54 -0.43
C VAL A 322 25.75 -12.26 -1.71
N VAL A 323 24.88 -11.62 -2.48
CA VAL A 323 24.27 -12.18 -3.70
C VAL A 323 24.93 -11.61 -4.95
N ASP A 324 25.48 -10.40 -4.86
CA ASP A 324 26.08 -9.70 -6.00
C ASP A 324 27.28 -8.86 -5.57
N ILE A 325 28.18 -8.56 -6.51
CA ILE A 325 29.32 -7.67 -6.29
C ILE A 325 29.37 -6.69 -7.45
N MET A 326 29.34 -5.40 -7.15
CA MET A 326 29.39 -4.35 -8.16
C MET A 326 30.68 -3.54 -8.01
N PHE A 327 31.37 -3.33 -9.14
CA PHE A 327 32.53 -2.45 -9.21
C PHE A 327 32.12 -1.06 -9.73
N SER A 328 32.63 -0.02 -9.09
CA SER A 328 32.58 1.36 -9.57
C SER A 328 33.99 1.93 -9.63
N GLU A 329 34.21 2.94 -10.47
CA GLU A 329 35.52 3.59 -10.65
C GLU A 329 36.65 2.60 -10.94
N TYR A 330 36.36 1.54 -11.70
CA TYR A 330 37.30 0.47 -12.02
C TYR A 330 38.28 0.93 -13.12
N VAL A 331 39.51 1.27 -12.73
CA VAL A 331 40.56 1.78 -13.61
C VAL A 331 41.85 1.01 -13.38
N VAL A 332 42.42 0.45 -14.46
CA VAL A 332 43.71 -0.25 -14.47
C VAL A 332 44.72 0.64 -15.20
N ASP A 333 45.71 1.14 -14.47
CA ASP A 333 46.86 1.90 -15.00
C ASP A 333 48.10 1.00 -15.15
#